data_AF-A0AAN5KQ97-F1
#
_entry.id   AF-A0AAN5KQ97-F1
#
_cell.length_a   1.000
_cell.length_b   1.000
_cell.length_c   1.000
_cell.angle_alpha   90.00
_cell.angle_beta   90.00
_cell.angle_gamma   90.00
#
_symmetry.space_group_name_H-M   'P 1'
#
loop_
_entity.id
_entity.type
_entity.pdbx_description
1 polymer ?
#
loop_
_entity_poly.entity_id
_entity_poly.type
_entity_poly.pdbx_seq_one_letter_code
_entity_poly.pdbx_strand_id
1 'polypeptide(L)'
;MQERFDPSTITNLHKTSIIHWKANGIEYQHKQFLQLVEENHAFNFQLWHAEDKARRDDMGFEFVYQAKREIDAYNQQRNNRMEAMDEWLYKALQPENHTDCPVNSESPGMIIDRLSILSLKSYHMDLQTKRQDVSIEHKMACAQKLEIIQQQLNQLALCLDELLNEVQAKTRTFRVYHQFKMYNDPKLNPELYCSD
;
A
#
# COMPACT_ATOMS: atom_id res chain seq x y z
N MET A 1 -27.41 11.41 1.91
CA MET A 1 -27.05 10.05 1.48
C MET A 1 -25.55 9.95 1.66
N GLN A 2 -25.09 9.22 2.67
CA GLN A 2 -23.66 9.09 2.96
C GLN A 2 -23.01 8.31 1.81
N GLU A 3 -21.91 8.81 1.27
CA GLU A 3 -21.17 8.17 0.19
C GLU A 3 -20.69 6.80 0.66
N ARG A 4 -21.08 5.72 -0.03
CA ARG A 4 -20.67 4.36 0.33
C ARG A 4 -19.24 4.14 -0.17
N PHE A 5 -18.31 3.82 0.72
CA PHE A 5 -16.97 3.40 0.37
C PHE A 5 -17.01 1.98 -0.18
N ASP A 6 -16.73 1.83 -1.47
CA ASP A 6 -16.72 0.54 -2.14
C ASP A 6 -15.27 0.09 -2.41
N PRO A 7 -14.80 -1.01 -1.78
CA PRO A 7 -13.47 -1.58 -2.04
C PRO A 7 -13.21 -1.93 -3.51
N SER A 8 -14.26 -2.17 -4.31
CA SER A 8 -14.12 -2.40 -5.76
C SER A 8 -13.56 -1.17 -6.49
N THR A 9 -13.91 0.03 -6.03
CA THR A 9 -13.40 1.29 -6.59
C THR A 9 -11.90 1.43 -6.31
N ILE A 10 -11.47 1.09 -5.09
CA ILE A 10 -10.06 1.15 -4.65
C ILE A 10 -9.21 0.14 -5.43
N THR A 11 -9.67 -1.11 -5.51
CA THR A 11 -8.93 -2.16 -6.24
C THR A 11 -8.87 -1.90 -7.75
N ASN A 12 -9.93 -1.36 -8.34
CA ASN A 12 -9.91 -0.92 -9.73
C ASN A 12 -8.93 0.24 -9.95
N LEU A 13 -8.95 1.26 -9.07
CA LEU A 13 -8.01 2.38 -9.09
C LEU A 13 -6.56 1.88 -9.08
N HIS A 14 -6.21 0.96 -8.17
CA HIS A 14 -4.86 0.40 -8.14
C HIS A 14 -4.49 -0.26 -9.47
N LYS A 15 -5.37 -1.11 -10.00
CA LYS A 15 -5.10 -1.85 -11.24
C LYS A 15 -4.92 -0.92 -12.45
N THR A 16 -5.80 0.07 -12.62
CA THR A 16 -5.75 0.99 -13.77
C THR A 16 -4.55 1.94 -13.66
N SER A 17 -4.22 2.40 -12.46
CA SER A 17 -3.09 3.28 -12.20
C SER A 17 -1.76 2.66 -12.62
N ILE A 18 -1.52 1.38 -12.29
CA ILE A 18 -0.28 0.68 -12.70
C ILE A 18 -0.12 0.70 -14.22
N ILE A 19 -1.20 0.40 -14.96
CA ILE A 19 -1.19 0.37 -16.43
C ILE A 19 -0.92 1.78 -16.97
N HIS A 20 -1.60 2.79 -16.44
CA HIS A 20 -1.42 4.19 -16.85
C HIS A 20 0.01 4.68 -16.59
N TRP A 21 0.53 4.45 -15.38
CA TRP A 21 1.85 4.94 -14.99
C TRP A 21 3.00 4.24 -15.73
N LYS A 22 2.82 2.97 -16.10
CA LYS A 22 3.79 2.28 -16.97
C LYS A 22 3.85 2.88 -18.37
N ALA A 23 2.75 3.41 -18.89
CA ALA A 23 2.69 4.01 -20.23
C ALA A 23 3.12 5.48 -20.23
N ASN A 24 2.72 6.25 -19.22
CA ASN A 24 2.76 7.72 -19.26
C ASN A 24 3.60 8.36 -18.14
N GLY A 25 4.14 7.57 -17.21
CA GLY A 25 4.67 8.08 -15.95
C GLY A 25 3.56 8.38 -14.93
N ILE A 26 3.95 8.72 -13.70
CA ILE A 26 2.98 8.95 -12.62
C ILE A 26 2.20 10.24 -12.88
N GLU A 27 0.89 10.09 -13.01
CA GLU A 27 -0.08 11.16 -13.12
C GLU A 27 -1.27 10.84 -12.21
N TYR A 28 -1.69 11.83 -11.43
CA TYR A 28 -2.80 11.70 -10.47
C TYR A 28 -4.11 12.15 -11.12
N GLN A 29 -5.13 11.29 -11.09
CA GLN A 29 -6.42 11.52 -11.73
C GLN A 29 -7.56 11.73 -10.73
N HIS A 30 -7.32 11.41 -9.45
CA HIS A 30 -8.37 11.36 -8.43
C HIS A 30 -8.33 12.58 -7.50
N LYS A 31 -9.44 12.78 -6.78
CA LYS A 31 -9.63 13.89 -5.83
C LYS A 31 -10.13 13.36 -4.49
N GLN A 32 -10.01 14.18 -3.45
CA GLN A 32 -10.52 13.89 -2.10
C GLN A 32 -9.93 12.58 -1.54
N PHE A 33 -10.75 11.68 -1.01
CA PHE A 33 -10.27 10.43 -0.43
C PHE A 33 -9.51 9.57 -1.44
N LEU A 34 -10.01 9.45 -2.68
CA LEU A 34 -9.35 8.64 -3.71
C LEU A 34 -7.99 9.20 -4.14
N GLN A 35 -7.76 10.51 -3.96
CA GLN A 35 -6.42 11.07 -4.14
C GLN A 35 -5.43 10.53 -3.11
N LEU A 36 -5.84 10.36 -1.84
CA LEU A 36 -4.97 9.77 -0.81
C LEU A 36 -4.64 8.32 -1.12
N VAL A 37 -5.62 7.56 -1.62
CA VAL A 37 -5.45 6.17 -2.09
C VAL A 37 -4.47 6.12 -3.26
N GLU A 38 -4.66 6.99 -4.26
CA GLU A 38 -3.80 7.05 -5.46
C GLU A 38 -2.36 7.47 -5.11
N GLU A 39 -2.18 8.45 -4.23
CA GLU A 39 -0.86 8.87 -3.75
C GLU A 39 -0.18 7.77 -2.93
N ASN A 40 -0.90 7.08 -2.03
CA ASN A 40 -0.36 5.89 -1.34
C ASN A 40 0.09 4.82 -2.35
N HIS A 41 -0.72 4.56 -3.36
CA HIS A 41 -0.42 3.56 -4.38
C HIS A 41 0.78 3.97 -5.25
N ALA A 42 0.92 5.24 -5.59
CA ALA A 42 2.06 5.78 -6.33
C ALA A 42 3.37 5.59 -5.54
N PHE A 43 3.38 5.88 -4.23
CA PHE A 43 4.55 5.63 -3.40
C PHE A 43 4.89 4.14 -3.28
N ASN A 44 3.88 3.27 -3.19
CA ASN A 44 4.09 1.82 -3.24
C ASN A 44 4.67 1.36 -4.60
N PHE A 45 4.21 1.92 -5.71
CA PHE A 45 4.72 1.65 -7.06
C PHE A 45 6.19 2.09 -7.20
N GLN A 46 6.51 3.30 -6.73
CA GLN A 46 7.89 3.82 -6.74
C GLN A 46 8.80 2.99 -5.82
N LEU A 47 8.31 2.62 -4.63
CA LEU A 47 9.01 1.75 -3.69
C LEU A 47 9.35 0.40 -4.32
N TRP A 48 8.41 -0.22 -5.04
CA TRP A 48 8.67 -1.46 -5.77
C TRP A 48 9.86 -1.33 -6.73
N HIS A 49 9.88 -0.27 -7.53
CA HIS A 49 10.97 -0.05 -8.49
C HIS A 49 12.30 0.35 -7.83
N ALA A 50 12.25 1.05 -6.70
CA ALA A 50 13.45 1.34 -5.92
C ALA A 50 14.04 0.04 -5.31
N GLU A 51 13.19 -0.88 -4.83
CA GLU A 51 13.61 -2.22 -4.41
C GLU A 51 14.24 -3.01 -5.57
N ASP A 52 13.64 -3.02 -6.77
CA ASP A 52 14.24 -3.66 -7.95
C ASP A 52 15.63 -3.10 -8.25
N LYS A 53 15.81 -1.77 -8.17
CA LYS A 53 17.12 -1.13 -8.35
C LYS A 53 18.13 -1.56 -7.27
N ALA A 54 17.71 -1.64 -6.01
CA ALA A 54 18.60 -2.02 -4.91
C ALA A 54 19.12 -3.47 -5.01
N ARG A 55 18.54 -4.33 -5.85
CA ARG A 55 19.01 -5.70 -6.11
C ARG A 55 20.03 -5.81 -7.25
N ARG A 56 20.42 -4.70 -7.88
CA ARG A 56 21.36 -4.68 -9.00
C ARG A 56 22.81 -4.62 -8.52
N ASP A 57 23.42 -5.79 -8.30
CA ASP A 57 24.84 -5.90 -7.89
C ASP A 57 25.82 -5.42 -8.96
N ASP A 58 25.39 -5.36 -10.22
CA ASP A 58 26.21 -4.96 -11.37
C ASP A 58 26.37 -3.44 -11.55
N MET A 59 25.63 -2.63 -10.78
CA MET A 59 25.62 -1.16 -10.90
C MET A 59 26.51 -0.45 -9.86
N GLY A 60 27.09 -1.19 -8.92
CA GLY A 60 27.99 -0.66 -7.89
C GLY A 60 27.29 -0.02 -6.68
N PHE A 61 28.08 0.28 -5.64
CA PHE A 61 27.57 0.69 -4.33
C PHE A 61 26.80 2.02 -4.34
N GLU A 62 27.21 3.00 -5.17
CA GLU A 62 26.54 4.30 -5.23
C GLU A 62 25.10 4.18 -5.76
N PHE A 63 24.89 3.36 -6.79
CA PHE A 63 23.55 3.09 -7.34
C PHE A 63 22.64 2.45 -6.30
N VAL A 64 23.14 1.46 -5.57
CA VAL A 64 22.40 0.78 -4.49
C VAL A 64 22.13 1.74 -3.33
N TYR A 65 23.08 2.59 -2.96
CA TYR A 65 22.91 3.62 -1.93
C TYR A 65 21.78 4.59 -2.30
N GLN A 66 21.76 5.11 -3.52
CA GLN A 66 20.70 6.00 -4.00
C GLN A 66 19.33 5.31 -3.97
N ALA A 67 19.26 4.05 -4.43
CA ALA A 67 18.04 3.25 -4.34
C ALA A 67 17.59 3.07 -2.88
N LYS A 68 18.51 2.88 -1.93
CA LYS A 68 18.18 2.80 -0.50
C LYS A 68 17.58 4.11 0.03
N ARG A 69 18.12 5.26 -0.37
CA ARG A 69 17.56 6.59 -0.01
C ARG A 69 16.14 6.78 -0.54
N GLU A 70 15.89 6.34 -1.77
CA GLU A 70 14.56 6.35 -2.35
C GLU A 70 13.59 5.41 -1.61
N ILE A 71 14.00 4.19 -1.30
CA ILE A 71 13.22 3.22 -0.51
C ILE A 71 12.78 3.84 0.81
N ASP A 72 13.71 4.48 1.54
CA ASP A 72 13.40 5.10 2.82
C ASP A 72 12.39 6.24 2.67
N ALA A 73 12.56 7.10 1.67
CA ALA A 73 11.66 8.20 1.39
C ALA A 73 10.25 7.72 1.00
N TYR A 74 10.14 6.79 0.04
CA TYR A 74 8.85 6.28 -0.42
C TYR A 74 8.15 5.46 0.67
N ASN A 75 8.89 4.72 1.48
CA ASN A 75 8.33 4.00 2.61
C ASN A 75 7.75 4.94 3.67
N GLN A 76 8.38 6.09 3.93
CA GLN A 76 7.78 7.11 4.80
C GLN A 76 6.52 7.71 4.18
N GLN A 77 6.58 8.05 2.89
CA GLN A 77 5.46 8.72 2.22
C GLN A 77 4.22 7.82 2.08
N ARG A 78 4.37 6.51 1.80
CA ARG A 78 3.22 5.58 1.82
C ARG A 78 2.56 5.50 3.20
N ASN A 79 3.35 5.49 4.29
CA ASN A 79 2.81 5.44 5.66
C ASN A 79 2.09 6.75 6.00
N ASN A 80 2.67 7.90 5.62
CA ASN A 80 2.01 9.20 5.79
C ASN A 80 0.64 9.23 5.09
N ARG A 81 0.52 8.63 3.89
CA ARG A 81 -0.76 8.54 3.18
C ARG A 81 -1.71 7.53 3.78
N MET A 82 -1.20 6.41 4.28
CA MET A 82 -1.99 5.44 5.04
C MET A 82 -2.63 6.09 6.28
N GLU A 83 -1.86 6.85 7.06
CA GLU A 83 -2.35 7.59 8.23
C GLU A 83 -3.36 8.69 7.84
N ALA A 84 -3.09 9.41 6.74
CA ALA A 84 -4.04 10.41 6.23
C ALA A 84 -5.37 9.78 5.78
N MET A 85 -5.35 8.58 5.20
CA MET A 85 -6.57 7.83 4.88
C MET A 85 -7.35 7.47 6.15
N ASP A 86 -6.66 7.03 7.20
CA ASP A 86 -7.28 6.70 8.49
C ASP A 86 -7.92 7.91 9.16
N GLU A 87 -7.21 9.05 9.21
CA GLU A 87 -7.77 10.29 9.74
C GLU A 87 -9.00 10.75 8.96
N TRP A 88 -8.94 10.66 7.63
CA TRP A 88 -10.04 11.05 6.76
C TRP A 88 -11.26 10.15 7.00
N LEU A 89 -11.06 8.83 7.05
CA LEU A 89 -12.14 7.86 7.31
C LEU A 89 -12.70 7.97 8.73
N TYR A 90 -11.85 8.25 9.72
CA TYR A 90 -12.30 8.46 11.10
C TYR A 90 -13.26 9.66 11.18
N LYS A 91 -12.93 10.77 10.51
CA LYS A 91 -13.81 11.95 10.41
C LYS A 91 -15.10 11.65 9.65
N ALA A 92 -15.03 10.90 8.55
CA ALA A 92 -16.17 10.61 7.69
C ALA A 92 -17.16 9.60 8.31
N LEU A 93 -16.64 8.56 8.97
CA LEU A 93 -17.43 7.46 9.53
C LEU A 93 -17.85 7.69 10.99
N GLN A 94 -17.15 8.60 11.70
CA GLN A 94 -17.36 8.91 13.11
C GLN A 94 -17.48 7.64 13.97
N PRO A 95 -16.48 6.73 13.93
CA PRO A 95 -16.59 5.40 14.54
C PRO A 95 -16.85 5.49 16.05
N GLU A 96 -17.46 4.44 16.62
CA GLU A 96 -17.81 4.39 18.06
C GLU A 96 -16.55 4.39 18.94
N ASN A 97 -16.68 4.81 20.20
CA ASN A 97 -15.59 4.75 21.15
C ASN A 97 -15.09 3.32 21.39
N HIS A 98 -13.78 3.18 21.53
CA HIS A 98 -13.11 1.88 21.76
C HIS A 98 -13.49 1.19 23.08
N THR A 99 -14.08 1.94 24.02
CA THR A 99 -14.62 1.41 25.28
C THR A 99 -15.97 0.73 25.10
N ASP A 100 -16.71 1.14 24.06
CA ASP A 100 -18.10 0.77 23.84
C ASP A 100 -18.27 -0.18 22.63
N CYS A 101 -17.19 -0.37 21.86
CA CYS A 101 -17.19 -1.11 20.61
C CYS A 101 -15.84 -1.82 20.40
N PRO A 102 -15.82 -3.10 19.98
CA PRO A 102 -14.58 -3.83 19.79
C PRO A 102 -13.73 -3.19 18.67
N VAL A 103 -12.43 -3.04 18.93
CA VAL A 103 -11.47 -2.43 18.00
C VAL A 103 -10.95 -3.48 17.02
N ASN A 104 -10.99 -3.18 15.72
CA ASN A 104 -10.33 -4.00 14.71
C ASN A 104 -8.80 -3.84 14.78
N SER A 105 -8.06 -4.92 14.55
CA SER A 105 -6.60 -4.90 14.65
C SER A 105 -5.92 -3.99 13.63
N GLU A 106 -6.41 -4.00 12.39
CA GLU A 106 -5.96 -3.10 11.33
C GLU A 106 -6.98 -1.98 11.11
N SER A 107 -6.48 -0.78 10.86
CA SER A 107 -7.31 0.32 10.39
C SER A 107 -7.66 0.14 8.90
N PRO A 108 -8.72 0.78 8.38
CA PRO A 108 -9.03 0.75 6.96
C PRO A 108 -7.87 1.19 6.05
N GLY A 109 -7.11 2.23 6.45
CA GLY A 109 -5.95 2.72 5.72
C GLY A 109 -4.86 1.66 5.60
N MET A 110 -4.58 0.91 6.67
CA MET A 110 -3.63 -0.23 6.63
C MET A 110 -4.08 -1.32 5.65
N ILE A 111 -5.38 -1.65 5.64
CA ILE A 111 -5.94 -2.63 4.71
C ILE A 111 -5.81 -2.14 3.26
N ILE A 112 -6.07 -0.86 2.99
CA ILE A 112 -5.93 -0.24 1.67
C ILE A 112 -4.46 -0.25 1.18
N ASP A 113 -3.50 0.07 2.04
CA ASP A 113 -2.07 0.00 1.71
C ASP A 113 -1.65 -1.44 1.35
N ARG A 114 -2.14 -2.43 2.10
CA ARG A 114 -1.91 -3.85 1.79
C ARG A 114 -2.57 -4.28 0.47
N LEU A 115 -3.77 -3.78 0.16
CA LEU A 115 -4.42 -3.98 -1.15
C LEU A 115 -3.56 -3.41 -2.29
N SER A 116 -2.99 -2.22 -2.10
CA SER A 116 -2.06 -1.59 -3.05
C SER A 116 -0.84 -2.49 -3.31
N ILE A 117 -0.20 -3.01 -2.26
CA ILE A 117 0.96 -3.91 -2.38
C ILE A 117 0.59 -5.22 -3.09
N LEU A 118 -0.55 -5.83 -2.76
CA LEU A 118 -1.00 -7.05 -3.41
C LEU A 118 -1.35 -6.81 -4.89
N SER A 119 -1.90 -5.63 -5.24
CA SER A 119 -2.15 -5.24 -6.62
C SER A 119 -0.85 -5.20 -7.44
N LEU A 120 0.21 -4.58 -6.91
CA LEU A 120 1.54 -4.56 -7.53
C LEU A 120 2.12 -5.97 -7.70
N LYS A 121 2.03 -6.80 -6.64
CA LYS A 121 2.44 -8.21 -6.71
C LYS A 121 1.69 -8.98 -7.79
N SER A 122 0.37 -8.79 -7.88
CA SER A 122 -0.47 -9.43 -8.89
C SER A 122 -0.04 -9.04 -10.30
N TYR A 123 0.13 -7.73 -10.55
CA TYR A 123 0.60 -7.22 -11.84
C TYR A 123 1.97 -7.80 -12.23
N HIS A 124 2.96 -7.73 -11.34
CA HIS A 124 4.31 -8.22 -11.64
C HIS A 124 4.38 -9.74 -11.75
N MET A 125 3.59 -10.49 -10.98
CA MET A 125 3.50 -11.95 -11.11
C MET A 125 2.85 -12.35 -12.44
N ASP A 126 1.80 -11.64 -12.87
CA ASP A 126 1.17 -11.85 -14.18
C ASP A 126 2.16 -11.67 -15.33
N LEU A 127 3.05 -10.67 -15.27
CA LEU A 127 4.15 -10.53 -16.24
C LEU A 127 5.07 -11.75 -16.27
N GLN A 128 5.38 -12.35 -15.11
CA GLN A 128 6.22 -13.58 -15.07
C GLN A 128 5.53 -14.77 -15.74
N THR A 129 4.20 -14.88 -15.66
CA THR A 129 3.47 -15.95 -16.36
C THR A 129 3.56 -15.84 -17.89
N LYS A 130 3.83 -14.62 -18.42
CA LYS A 130 3.87 -14.30 -19.85
C LYS A 130 5.26 -14.28 -20.47
N ARG A 131 6.31 -14.47 -19.65
CA ARG A 131 7.71 -14.54 -20.12
C ARG A 131 7.88 -15.62 -21.17
N GLN A 132 8.76 -15.41 -22.15
CA GLN A 132 9.04 -16.37 -23.23
C GLN A 132 10.43 -17.02 -23.10
N ASP A 133 11.26 -16.50 -22.21
CA ASP A 133 12.65 -16.88 -21.96
C ASP A 133 12.81 -17.88 -20.80
N VAL A 134 11.72 -18.50 -20.37
CA VAL A 134 11.66 -19.39 -19.19
C VAL A 134 10.92 -20.68 -19.50
N SER A 135 11.21 -21.73 -18.71
CA SER A 135 10.57 -23.04 -18.88
C SER A 135 9.06 -23.00 -18.59
N ILE A 136 8.35 -24.03 -19.04
CA ILE A 136 6.91 -24.17 -18.79
C ILE A 136 6.65 -24.34 -17.29
N GLU A 137 7.50 -25.09 -16.59
CA GLU A 137 7.41 -25.32 -15.14
C GLU A 137 7.50 -23.99 -14.36
N HIS A 138 8.37 -23.08 -14.80
CA HIS A 138 8.45 -21.74 -14.22
C HIS A 138 7.14 -20.97 -14.41
N LYS A 139 6.58 -20.95 -15.64
CA LYS A 139 5.31 -20.25 -15.92
C LYS A 139 4.16 -20.83 -15.08
N MET A 140 4.10 -22.15 -14.95
CA MET A 140 3.10 -22.84 -14.12
C MET A 140 3.24 -22.48 -12.64
N ALA A 141 4.47 -22.48 -12.10
CA ALA A 141 4.72 -22.06 -10.72
C ALA A 141 4.34 -20.59 -10.48
N CYS A 142 4.60 -19.70 -11.44
CA CYS A 142 4.16 -18.30 -11.37
C CYS A 142 2.64 -18.16 -11.46
N ALA A 143 1.96 -18.96 -12.29
CA ALA A 143 0.50 -18.95 -12.40
C ALA A 143 -0.17 -19.38 -11.08
N GLN A 144 0.35 -20.41 -10.41
CA GLN A 144 -0.13 -20.83 -9.09
C GLN A 144 0.05 -19.73 -8.04
N LYS A 145 1.20 -19.05 -8.04
CA LYS A 145 1.45 -17.91 -7.14
C LYS A 145 0.48 -16.75 -7.44
N LEU A 146 0.22 -16.47 -8.72
CA LEU A 146 -0.72 -15.42 -9.13
C LEU A 146 -2.13 -15.70 -8.61
N GLU A 147 -2.59 -16.94 -8.72
CA GLU A 147 -3.92 -17.35 -8.21
C GLU A 147 -4.03 -17.10 -6.70
N ILE A 148 -3.02 -17.48 -5.92
CA ILE A 148 -2.98 -17.22 -4.47
C ILE A 148 -3.02 -15.71 -4.18
N ILE A 149 -2.25 -14.90 -4.92
CA ILE A 149 -2.25 -13.43 -4.75
C ILE A 149 -3.64 -12.85 -5.05
N GLN A 150 -4.32 -13.35 -6.08
CA GLN A 150 -5.69 -12.92 -6.43
C GLN A 150 -6.71 -13.31 -5.37
N GLN A 151 -6.60 -14.51 -4.79
CA GLN A 151 -7.42 -14.92 -3.65
C GLN A 151 -7.19 -14.02 -2.44
N GLN A 152 -5.93 -13.67 -2.13
CA GLN A 152 -5.60 -12.72 -1.06
C GLN A 152 -6.18 -11.32 -1.30
N LEU A 153 -6.12 -10.82 -2.54
CA LEU A 153 -6.74 -9.54 -2.93
C LEU A 153 -8.24 -9.55 -2.67
N ASN A 154 -8.94 -10.59 -3.15
CA ASN A 154 -10.38 -10.71 -3.00
C ASN A 154 -10.78 -10.82 -1.52
N GLN A 155 -10.09 -11.66 -0.75
CA GLN A 155 -10.35 -11.80 0.68
C GLN A 155 -10.13 -10.49 1.42
N LEU A 156 -9.03 -9.79 1.15
CA LEU A 156 -8.72 -8.54 1.84
C LEU A 156 -9.70 -7.41 1.47
N ALA A 157 -10.18 -7.38 0.23
CA ALA A 157 -11.22 -6.45 -0.20
C ALA A 157 -12.56 -6.71 0.50
N LEU A 158 -12.92 -7.99 0.71
CA LEU A 158 -14.10 -8.37 1.50
C LEU A 158 -13.96 -7.94 2.96
N CYS A 159 -12.80 -8.20 3.59
CA CYS A 159 -12.54 -7.75 4.96
C CYS A 159 -12.63 -6.23 5.09
N LEU A 160 -12.22 -5.47 4.07
CA LEU A 160 -12.39 -4.01 4.06
C LEU A 160 -13.88 -3.61 4.01
N ASP A 161 -14.67 -4.23 3.13
CA ASP A 161 -16.12 -3.95 3.04
C ASP A 161 -16.81 -4.27 4.37
N GLU A 162 -16.54 -5.45 4.94
CA GLU A 162 -17.06 -5.87 6.24
C GLU A 162 -16.70 -4.87 7.35
N LEU A 163 -15.43 -4.48 7.47
CA LEU A 163 -15.00 -3.51 8.47
C LEU A 163 -15.72 -2.16 8.30
N LEU A 164 -15.81 -1.65 7.08
CA LEU A 164 -16.49 -0.37 6.81
C LEU A 164 -17.99 -0.44 7.17
N ASN A 165 -18.66 -1.54 6.84
CA ASN A 165 -20.06 -1.77 7.17
C ASN A 165 -20.27 -1.90 8.69
N GLU A 166 -19.43 -2.66 9.40
CA GLU A 166 -19.49 -2.80 10.86
C GLU A 166 -19.23 -1.47 11.58
N VAL A 167 -18.31 -0.65 11.05
CA VAL A 167 -18.03 0.69 11.59
C VAL A 167 -19.22 1.64 11.41
N GLN A 168 -19.88 1.59 10.26
CA GLN A 168 -21.11 2.35 10.01
C GLN A 168 -22.24 1.90 10.94
N ALA A 169 -22.35 0.60 11.17
CA ALA A 169 -23.32 -0.01 12.08
C ALA A 169 -23.00 0.17 13.57
N LYS A 170 -21.84 0.75 13.92
CA LYS A 170 -21.33 0.91 15.29
C LYS A 170 -21.12 -0.42 16.03
N THR A 171 -20.93 -1.51 15.30
CA THR A 171 -20.65 -2.85 15.87
C THR A 171 -19.16 -3.19 15.88
N ARG A 172 -18.35 -2.41 15.14
CA ARG A 172 -16.88 -2.41 15.18
C ARG A 172 -16.34 -0.98 15.18
N THR A 173 -15.15 -0.78 15.72
CA THR A 173 -14.42 0.50 15.59
C THR A 173 -12.96 0.26 15.17
N PHE A 174 -12.24 1.33 14.85
CA PHE A 174 -10.81 1.30 14.56
C PHE A 174 -10.12 2.51 15.20
N ARG A 175 -8.80 2.44 15.36
CA ARG A 175 -8.00 3.53 15.93
C ARG A 175 -7.05 4.08 14.90
N VAL A 176 -6.88 5.40 14.93
CA VAL A 176 -5.82 6.08 14.20
C VAL A 176 -4.55 5.99 15.04
N TYR A 177 -3.51 5.38 14.48
CA TYR A 177 -2.18 5.29 15.07
C TYR A 177 -1.17 5.93 14.14
N HIS A 178 -0.27 6.74 14.68
CA HIS A 178 0.85 7.31 13.94
C HIS A 178 2.10 6.46 14.13
N GLN A 179 2.84 6.24 13.05
CA GLN A 179 4.07 5.47 13.04
C GLN A 179 5.21 6.30 13.64
N PHE A 180 5.56 6.04 14.90
CA PHE A 180 6.66 6.70 15.62
C PHE A 180 8.03 6.12 15.26
N LYS A 181 8.44 6.25 13.99
CA LYS A 181 9.77 5.78 13.53
C LYS A 181 10.87 6.72 13.99
N MET A 182 11.45 6.43 15.16
CA MET A 182 12.47 7.25 15.82
C MET A 182 13.66 7.60 14.90
N TYR A 183 14.16 6.63 14.13
CA TYR A 183 15.33 6.80 13.27
C TYR A 183 15.12 7.77 12.09
N ASN A 184 13.88 8.14 11.77
CA ASN A 184 13.56 9.13 10.74
C ASN A 184 13.63 10.57 11.28
N ASP A 185 13.62 10.77 12.60
CA ASP A 185 13.84 12.06 13.23
C ASP A 185 15.32 12.20 13.62
N PRO A 186 16.08 13.14 13.03
CA PRO A 186 17.48 13.36 13.40
C PRO A 186 17.71 13.64 14.89
N LYS A 187 16.71 14.16 15.61
CA LYS A 187 16.79 14.42 17.05
C LYS A 187 16.64 13.15 17.90
N LEU A 188 16.17 12.06 17.30
CA LEU A 188 15.89 10.78 17.96
C LEU A 188 16.78 9.65 17.41
N ASN A 189 17.63 9.94 16.43
CA ASN A 189 18.57 8.99 15.84
C ASN A 189 19.97 9.10 16.48
N PRO A 190 20.40 8.12 17.31
CA PRO A 190 21.68 8.21 18.02
C PRO A 190 22.88 8.35 17.09
N GLU A 191 22.84 7.78 15.89
CA GLU A 191 23.93 7.89 14.91
C GLU A 191 24.07 9.32 14.33
N LEU A 192 23.09 10.21 14.55
CA LEU A 192 23.11 11.59 14.06
C LEU A 192 23.38 12.62 15.17
N TYR A 193 22.95 12.35 16.42
CA TYR A 193 23.15 13.29 17.53
C TYR A 193 24.27 12.88 18.50
N CYS A 194 24.64 11.59 18.60
CA CYS A 194 25.85 11.19 19.29
C CYS A 194 27.02 11.41 18.32
N SER A 195 27.56 12.62 18.31
CA SER A 195 28.88 12.85 17.72
C SER A 195 29.91 12.31 18.73
N ASP A 196 30.80 11.42 18.28
CA ASP A 196 32.02 11.06 19.02
C ASP A 196 32.90 12.29 19.30
#